data_AF-A0A2R8BA56-F1
#
_entry.id   AF-A0A2R8BA56-F1
#
_cell.length_a   1.000
_cell.length_b   1.000
_cell.length_c   1.000
_cell.angle_alpha   90.00
_cell.angle_beta   90.00
_cell.angle_gamma   90.00
#
_symmetry.space_group_name_H-M   'P 1'
#
loop_
_entity.id
_entity.type
_entity.pdbx_description
1 polymer ?
#
loop_
_entity_poly.entity_id
_entity_poly.type
_entity_poly.pdbx_seq_one_letter_code
_entity_poly.pdbx_strand_id
1 'polypeptide(L)'
;MTFEISQVEDVLWAACDTLLWSHTNPWELDEALVGAGFLVGPLEMQDHVGLLHVLKRRNAYRSPVLPRMVAEGRIGKIGGVGFYRYPGGGGAVIDPLMEDLILEEAHFAKVTRTPMSDAEIVHSVLTPVSVFLREKATDPIAVARQLQMNIDDLTEFLAQTAS
;
A
#
# COMPACT_ATOMS: atom_id res chain seq x y z
N MET A 1 2.13 23.95 -9.08
CA MET A 1 1.27 22.84 -8.63
C MET A 1 1.42 22.78 -7.12
N THR A 2 0.36 23.09 -6.37
CA THR A 2 0.36 23.04 -4.90
C THR A 2 0.48 21.59 -4.46
N PHE A 3 1.28 21.33 -3.43
CA PHE A 3 1.40 20.02 -2.81
C PHE A 3 0.14 19.72 -1.99
N GLU A 4 -0.52 18.60 -2.30
CA GLU A 4 -1.61 18.08 -1.49
C GLU A 4 -1.06 16.91 -0.67
N ILE A 5 -1.28 16.91 0.65
CA ILE A 5 -0.72 15.89 1.55
C ILE A 5 -1.14 14.46 1.13
N SER A 6 -2.31 14.30 0.52
CA SER A 6 -2.81 13.04 -0.02
C SER A 6 -1.90 12.42 -1.08
N GLN A 7 -1.11 13.22 -1.80
CA GLN A 7 -0.19 12.71 -2.84
C GLN A 7 0.88 11.78 -2.26
N VAL A 8 1.21 11.89 -0.97
CA VAL A 8 2.15 10.96 -0.33
C VAL A 8 1.57 9.55 -0.24
N GLU A 9 0.26 9.42 -0.02
CA GLU A 9 -0.43 8.12 -0.05
C GLU A 9 -0.44 7.54 -1.46
N ASP A 10 -0.63 8.38 -2.48
CA ASP A 10 -0.64 7.90 -3.87
C ASP A 10 0.71 7.29 -4.24
N VAL A 11 1.81 7.88 -3.78
CA VAL A 11 3.17 7.33 -3.96
C VAL A 11 3.34 6.02 -3.20
N LEU A 12 2.92 5.98 -1.93
CA LEU A 12 2.97 4.79 -1.09
C LEU A 12 2.20 3.62 -1.71
N TRP A 13 0.94 3.86 -2.08
CA TRP A 13 0.05 2.84 -2.63
C TRP A 13 0.50 2.35 -4.01
N ALA A 14 1.08 3.22 -4.84
CA ALA A 14 1.66 2.81 -6.11
C ALA A 14 2.88 1.89 -5.93
N ALA A 15 3.71 2.14 -4.91
CA ALA A 15 4.82 1.26 -4.57
C ALA A 15 4.33 -0.11 -4.08
N CYS A 16 3.31 -0.12 -3.20
CA CYS A 16 2.70 -1.36 -2.71
C CYS A 16 2.10 -2.20 -3.86
N ASP A 17 1.36 -1.57 -4.76
CA ASP A 17 0.74 -2.20 -5.93
C ASP A 17 1.75 -2.92 -6.83
N THR A 18 2.95 -2.36 -6.96
CA THR A 18 4.05 -2.94 -7.74
C THR A 18 4.55 -4.24 -7.10
N LEU A 19 4.70 -4.24 -5.77
CA LEU A 19 5.21 -5.40 -5.03
C LEU A 19 4.17 -6.53 -4.93
N LEU A 20 2.88 -6.21 -4.76
CA LEU A 20 1.82 -7.23 -4.69
C LEU A 20 1.84 -8.16 -5.90
N TRP A 21 2.05 -7.60 -7.08
CA TRP A 21 2.01 -8.37 -8.32
C TRP A 21 3.23 -9.26 -8.55
N SER A 22 4.38 -8.90 -7.96
CA SER A 22 5.68 -9.50 -8.31
C SER A 22 6.35 -10.23 -7.14
N HIS A 23 6.01 -9.91 -5.90
CA HIS A 23 6.86 -10.24 -4.76
C HIS A 23 6.14 -10.77 -3.53
N THR A 24 4.90 -10.37 -3.28
CA THR A 24 4.29 -10.58 -1.95
C THR A 24 2.77 -10.64 -2.02
N ASN A 25 2.13 -11.06 -0.93
CA ASN A 25 0.69 -11.03 -0.73
C ASN A 25 0.29 -9.87 0.20
N PRO A 26 -1.02 -9.50 0.27
CA PRO A 26 -1.45 -8.34 1.04
C PRO A 26 -1.03 -8.33 2.51
N TRP A 27 -1.19 -9.46 3.20
CA TRP A 27 -0.90 -9.57 4.63
C TRP A 27 0.60 -9.54 4.93
N GLU A 28 1.43 -10.14 4.08
CA GLU A 28 2.90 -10.10 4.23
C GLU A 28 3.43 -8.67 4.04
N LEU A 29 2.92 -7.95 3.03
CA LEU A 29 3.30 -6.57 2.78
C LEU A 29 2.90 -5.66 3.95
N ASP A 30 1.65 -5.77 4.41
CA ASP A 30 1.16 -4.96 5.52
C ASP A 30 1.88 -5.32 6.82
N GLU A 31 2.16 -6.60 7.09
CA GLU A 31 2.91 -7.05 8.27
C GLU A 31 4.33 -6.48 8.29
N ALA A 32 5.04 -6.54 7.15
CA ALA A 32 6.38 -5.97 7.03
C ALA A 32 6.39 -4.46 7.30
N LEU A 33 5.40 -3.73 6.78
CA LEU A 33 5.31 -2.27 6.98
C LEU A 33 4.86 -1.91 8.39
N VAL A 34 3.96 -2.67 9.00
CA VAL A 34 3.63 -2.50 10.43
C VAL A 34 4.86 -2.75 11.30
N GLY A 35 5.65 -3.77 11.00
CA GLY A 35 6.93 -4.03 11.65
C GLY A 35 7.96 -2.90 11.50
N ALA A 36 7.82 -2.08 10.46
CA ALA A 36 8.66 -0.91 10.20
C ALA A 36 8.12 0.42 10.79
N GLY A 37 7.04 0.38 11.57
CA GLY A 37 6.52 1.56 12.29
C GLY A 37 5.18 2.10 11.79
N PHE A 38 4.53 1.43 10.84
CA PHE A 38 3.14 1.76 10.50
C PHE A 38 2.19 1.26 11.58
N LEU A 39 1.22 2.10 11.97
CA LEU A 39 0.15 1.77 12.90
C LEU A 39 -0.91 0.86 12.23
N VAL A 40 -1.09 1.03 10.92
CA VAL A 40 -2.00 0.24 10.07
C VAL A 40 -1.31 0.01 8.73
N GLY A 41 -1.38 -1.21 8.22
CA GLY A 41 -0.80 -1.55 6.92
C GLY A 41 -1.42 -0.75 5.77
N PRO A 42 -0.65 -0.34 4.74
CA PRO A 42 -1.17 0.50 3.66
C PRO A 42 -2.31 -0.10 2.84
N LEU A 43 -2.48 -1.42 2.80
CA LEU A 43 -3.59 -2.06 2.09
C LEU A 43 -4.86 -2.02 2.93
N GLU A 44 -4.77 -2.26 4.24
CA GLU A 44 -5.88 -1.99 5.16
C GLU A 44 -6.27 -0.50 5.15
N MET A 45 -5.30 0.42 5.07
CA MET A 45 -5.59 1.84 4.88
C MET A 45 -6.39 2.12 3.60
N GLN A 46 -6.04 1.47 2.48
CA GLN A 46 -6.81 1.59 1.23
C GLN A 46 -8.24 1.06 1.39
N ASP A 47 -8.42 -0.04 2.11
CA ASP A 47 -9.75 -0.58 2.42
C ASP A 47 -10.58 0.38 3.28
N HIS A 48 -9.95 1.11 4.21
CA HIS A 48 -10.59 2.18 4.99
C HIS A 48 -11.02 3.37 4.13
N VAL A 49 -10.19 3.76 3.15
CA VAL A 49 -10.50 4.85 2.21
C VAL A 49 -11.60 4.44 1.22
N GLY A 50 -11.62 3.17 0.82
CA GLY A 50 -12.53 2.62 -0.18
C GLY A 50 -11.86 2.50 -1.55
N LEU A 51 -11.85 1.27 -2.07
CA LEU A 51 -11.02 0.90 -3.23
C LEU A 51 -11.44 1.58 -4.54
N LEU A 52 -12.72 1.91 -4.70
CA LEU A 52 -13.18 2.69 -5.85
C LEU A 52 -12.61 4.12 -5.84
N HIS A 53 -12.45 4.73 -4.66
CA HIS A 53 -11.86 6.05 -4.53
C HIS A 53 -10.35 6.00 -4.78
N VAL A 54 -9.66 5.00 -4.21
CA VAL A 54 -8.24 4.75 -4.46
C VAL A 54 -7.97 4.56 -5.95
N LEU A 55 -8.77 3.73 -6.63
CA LEU A 55 -8.63 3.50 -8.07
C LEU A 55 -8.75 4.79 -8.90
N LYS A 56 -9.69 5.68 -8.54
CA LYS A 56 -9.89 6.98 -9.22
C LYS A 56 -8.73 7.96 -9.02
N ARG A 57 -7.99 7.84 -7.91
CA ARG A 57 -6.81 8.68 -7.63
C ARG A 57 -5.57 8.23 -8.40
N ARG A 58 -5.54 7.01 -8.95
CA ARG A 58 -4.39 6.51 -9.69
C ARG A 58 -4.22 7.25 -11.01
N ASN A 59 -3.12 7.99 -11.12
CA ASN A 59 -2.78 8.76 -12.32
C ASN A 59 -2.18 7.88 -13.44
N ALA A 60 -1.71 6.68 -13.12
CA ALA A 60 -1.23 5.68 -14.06
C ALA A 60 -1.53 4.27 -13.55
N TYR A 61 -2.01 3.40 -14.43
CA TYR A 61 -2.19 1.97 -14.12
C TYR A 61 -0.81 1.31 -14.01
N ARG A 62 -0.47 0.80 -12.81
CA ARG A 62 0.80 0.12 -12.51
C ARG A 62 0.63 -1.40 -12.41
N SER A 63 -0.52 -1.87 -11.92
CA SER A 63 -0.90 -3.28 -11.84
C SER A 63 -2.38 -3.49 -12.18
N PRO A 64 -2.77 -4.66 -12.72
CA PRO A 64 -4.18 -5.02 -12.93
C PRO A 64 -4.93 -5.42 -11.65
N VAL A 65 -4.24 -5.62 -10.52
CA VAL A 65 -4.83 -6.14 -9.26
C VAL A 65 -5.97 -5.26 -8.74
N LEU A 66 -5.74 -3.98 -8.46
CA LEU A 66 -6.79 -3.10 -7.92
C LEU A 66 -7.98 -2.92 -8.88
N PRO A 67 -7.79 -2.66 -10.20
CA PRO A 67 -8.89 -2.66 -11.16
C PRO A 67 -9.73 -3.95 -11.12
N ARG A 68 -9.07 -5.12 -11.05
CA ARG A 68 -9.76 -6.41 -10.98
C ARG A 68 -10.56 -6.56 -9.70
N MET A 69 -9.97 -6.22 -8.56
CA MET A 69 -10.67 -6.23 -7.26
C MET A 69 -11.95 -5.40 -7.28
N VAL A 70 -11.88 -4.17 -7.78
CA VAL A 70 -13.04 -3.28 -7.87
C VAL A 70 -14.10 -3.86 -8.82
N ALA A 71 -13.70 -4.46 -9.94
CA ALA A 71 -14.61 -5.12 -10.88
C ALA A 71 -15.34 -6.33 -10.27
N GLU A 72 -14.70 -7.04 -9.33
CA GLU A 72 -15.30 -8.14 -8.56
C GLU A 72 -16.12 -7.69 -7.35
N GLY A 73 -16.32 -6.38 -7.17
CA GLY A 73 -17.14 -5.82 -6.11
C GLY A 73 -16.42 -5.66 -4.77
N ARG A 74 -15.10 -5.82 -4.73
CA ARG A 74 -14.27 -5.49 -3.56
C ARG A 74 -14.14 -3.96 -3.47
N ILE A 75 -14.97 -3.34 -2.65
CA ILE A 75 -15.04 -1.87 -2.50
C ILE A 75 -14.35 -1.35 -1.23
N GLY A 76 -13.79 -2.24 -0.41
CA GLY A 76 -13.13 -1.93 0.86
C GLY A 76 -14.01 -2.23 2.07
N LYS A 77 -13.60 -1.76 3.25
CA LYS A 77 -14.24 -2.06 4.53
C LYS A 77 -15.72 -1.70 4.58
N ILE A 78 -16.13 -0.64 3.89
CA ILE A 78 -17.54 -0.23 3.80
C ILE A 78 -18.44 -1.30 3.16
N GLY A 79 -17.90 -2.09 2.24
CA GLY A 79 -18.60 -3.23 1.61
C GLY A 79 -18.36 -4.55 2.32
N GLY A 80 -17.62 -4.57 3.42
CA GLY A 80 -17.24 -5.78 4.14
C GLY A 80 -16.12 -6.59 3.47
N VAL A 81 -15.64 -6.19 2.28
CA VAL A 81 -14.62 -6.91 1.52
C VAL A 81 -13.79 -5.95 0.65
N GLY A 82 -12.47 -6.07 0.77
CA GLY A 82 -11.44 -5.32 0.07
C GLY A 82 -10.22 -6.20 -0.21
N PHE A 83 -9.02 -5.73 0.14
CA PHE A 83 -7.84 -6.60 0.33
C PHE A 83 -8.08 -7.62 1.46
N TYR A 84 -8.86 -7.22 2.47
CA TYR A 84 -9.28 -8.09 3.56
C TYR A 84 -10.80 -8.28 3.60
N ARG A 85 -11.24 -9.27 4.36
CA ARG A 85 -12.64 -9.42 4.78
C ARG A 85 -12.86 -8.74 6.13
N TYR A 86 -14.05 -8.20 6.32
CA TYR A 86 -14.46 -7.50 7.54
C TYR A 86 -15.78 -8.06 8.08
N PRO A 87 -15.78 -9.25 8.69
CA PRO A 87 -16.99 -9.84 9.23
C PRO A 87 -17.48 -9.07 10.46
N GLY A 88 -18.73 -8.59 10.42
CA GLY A 88 -19.45 -8.13 11.62
C GLY A 88 -18.84 -6.95 12.38
N GLY A 89 -18.06 -6.09 11.72
CA GLY A 89 -17.40 -4.94 12.35
C GLY A 89 -16.11 -5.27 13.12
N GLY A 90 -15.59 -6.49 12.97
CA GLY A 90 -14.25 -6.86 13.44
C GLY A 90 -13.11 -6.21 12.65
N GLY A 91 -11.87 -6.53 13.05
CA GLY A 91 -10.66 -6.14 12.33
C GLY A 91 -10.51 -6.84 10.97
N ALA A 92 -9.46 -6.49 10.23
CA ALA A 92 -9.11 -7.12 8.97
C ALA A 92 -8.89 -8.65 9.15
N VAL A 93 -9.47 -9.44 8.26
CA VAL A 93 -9.29 -10.90 8.20
C VAL A 93 -8.77 -11.27 6.82
N ILE A 94 -7.73 -12.12 6.78
CA ILE A 94 -7.17 -12.63 5.52
C ILE A 94 -8.26 -13.27 4.66
N ASP A 95 -8.21 -12.95 3.37
CA ASP A 95 -9.03 -13.54 2.34
C ASP A 95 -8.14 -14.31 1.36
N PRO A 96 -8.13 -15.65 1.40
CA PRO A 96 -7.32 -16.46 0.48
C PRO A 96 -7.59 -16.16 -1.00
N LEU A 97 -8.80 -15.71 -1.34
CA LEU A 97 -9.16 -15.32 -2.71
C LEU A 97 -8.30 -14.16 -3.24
N MET A 98 -7.71 -13.34 -2.37
CA MET A 98 -6.80 -12.28 -2.81
C MET A 98 -5.48 -12.83 -3.34
N GLU A 99 -4.94 -13.88 -2.72
CA GLU A 99 -3.73 -14.51 -3.24
C GLU A 99 -4.00 -15.18 -4.59
N ASP A 100 -5.12 -15.88 -4.73
CA ASP A 100 -5.54 -16.47 -6.01
C ASP A 100 -5.66 -15.41 -7.11
N LEU A 101 -6.36 -14.29 -6.84
CA LEU A 101 -6.52 -13.18 -7.77
C LEU A 101 -5.17 -12.60 -8.20
N ILE A 102 -4.27 -12.34 -7.24
CA ILE A 102 -2.95 -11.76 -7.52
C ILE A 102 -2.08 -12.73 -8.34
N LEU A 103 -2.11 -14.03 -8.01
CA LEU A 103 -1.39 -15.07 -8.74
C LEU A 103 -1.91 -15.20 -10.19
N GLU A 104 -3.22 -15.13 -10.38
CA GLU A 104 -3.84 -15.17 -11.70
C GLU A 104 -3.46 -13.95 -12.54
N GLU A 105 -3.50 -12.74 -11.97
CA GLU A 105 -3.10 -11.51 -12.64
C GLU A 105 -1.59 -11.47 -12.96
N ALA A 106 -0.74 -12.02 -12.09
CA ALA A 106 0.69 -12.21 -12.37
C ALA A 106 0.91 -13.17 -13.54
N HIS A 107 0.17 -14.29 -13.55
CA HIS A 107 0.23 -15.27 -14.62
C HIS A 107 -0.16 -14.68 -15.98
N PHE A 108 -1.32 -13.99 -16.07
CA PHE A 108 -1.79 -13.41 -17.34
C PHE A 108 -0.85 -12.35 -17.90
N ALA A 109 -0.22 -11.58 -17.01
CA ALA A 109 0.76 -10.59 -17.40
C ALA A 109 2.16 -11.15 -17.67
N LYS A 110 2.38 -12.46 -17.47
CA LYS A 110 3.68 -13.13 -17.61
C LYS A 110 4.74 -12.56 -16.68
N VAL A 111 4.32 -12.16 -15.47
CA VAL A 111 5.22 -11.74 -14.40
C VAL A 111 5.61 -12.96 -13.57
N THR A 112 6.90 -13.25 -13.53
CA THR A 112 7.45 -14.28 -12.64
C THR A 112 7.54 -13.72 -11.24
N ARG A 113 6.76 -14.26 -10.30
CA ARG A 113 6.85 -13.86 -8.90
C ARG A 113 8.11 -14.42 -8.24
N THR A 114 8.80 -13.59 -7.46
CA THR A 114 9.94 -13.99 -6.63
C THR A 114 9.75 -13.44 -5.22
N PRO A 115 9.92 -14.27 -4.17
CA PRO A 115 9.76 -13.81 -2.80
C PRO A 115 10.76 -12.68 -2.50
N MET A 116 10.35 -11.77 -1.62
CA MET A 116 11.14 -10.64 -1.15
C MET A 116 11.10 -10.64 0.37
N SER A 117 12.22 -10.34 1.03
CA SER A 117 12.26 -10.25 2.49
C SER A 117 11.54 -9.00 3.00
N ASP A 118 11.08 -9.01 4.25
CA ASP A 118 10.42 -7.87 4.88
C ASP A 118 11.23 -6.57 4.77
N ALA A 119 12.55 -6.66 4.98
CA ALA A 119 13.45 -5.50 4.87
C ALA A 119 13.50 -4.94 3.44
N GLU A 120 13.51 -5.80 2.42
CA GLU A 120 13.48 -5.40 1.02
C GLU A 120 12.12 -4.83 0.62
N ILE A 121 11.01 -5.37 1.15
CA ILE A 121 9.65 -4.84 0.96
C ILE A 121 9.58 -3.42 1.53
N VAL A 122 9.96 -3.24 2.80
CA VAL A 122 9.96 -1.95 3.50
C VAL A 122 10.79 -0.93 2.72
N HIS A 123 12.02 -1.31 2.35
CA HIS A 123 12.91 -0.44 1.58
C HIS A 123 12.31 -0.05 0.22
N SER A 124 11.76 -1.01 -0.52
CA SER A 124 11.18 -0.79 -1.84
C SER A 124 9.92 0.09 -1.80
N VAL A 125 9.11 -0.03 -0.75
CA VAL A 125 7.91 0.80 -0.56
C VAL A 125 8.26 2.22 -0.12
N LEU A 126 9.16 2.37 0.85
CA LEU A 126 9.41 3.67 1.46
C LEU A 126 10.42 4.53 0.68
N THR A 127 11.30 3.95 -0.14
CA THR A 127 12.25 4.70 -0.98
C THR A 127 11.57 5.74 -1.87
N PRO A 128 10.56 5.41 -2.71
CA PRO A 128 9.89 6.41 -3.54
C PRO A 128 9.16 7.47 -2.69
N VAL A 129 8.64 7.12 -1.52
CA VAL A 129 8.02 8.06 -0.58
C VAL A 129 9.05 9.08 -0.07
N SER A 130 10.24 8.63 0.33
CA SER A 130 11.31 9.53 0.78
C SER A 130 11.79 10.46 -0.33
N VAL A 131 11.99 9.94 -1.55
CA VAL A 131 12.34 10.76 -2.72
C VAL A 131 11.28 11.83 -2.98
N PHE A 132 10.00 11.45 -2.97
CA PHE A 132 8.89 12.37 -3.16
C PHE A 132 8.85 13.48 -2.09
N LEU A 133 9.07 13.13 -0.83
CA LEU A 133 9.06 14.08 0.29
C LEU A 133 10.26 15.03 0.25
N ARG A 134 11.44 14.62 -0.23
CA ARG A 134 12.59 15.54 -0.34
C ARG A 134 12.37 16.69 -1.30
N GLU A 135 11.64 16.43 -2.37
CA GLU A 135 11.30 17.45 -3.35
C GLU A 135 10.23 18.43 -2.84
N LYS A 136 9.66 18.17 -1.66
CA LYS A 136 8.54 18.91 -1.07
C LYS A 136 8.87 19.32 0.36
N ALA A 137 9.03 20.62 0.62
CA ALA A 137 9.10 21.11 2.00
C ALA A 137 7.78 20.79 2.72
N THR A 138 7.79 19.74 3.56
CA THR A 138 6.61 19.15 4.19
C THR A 138 6.81 19.05 5.69
N ASP A 139 5.72 19.18 6.44
CA ASP A 139 5.72 18.97 7.90
C ASP A 139 5.73 17.45 8.19
N PRO A 140 6.80 16.90 8.81
CA PRO A 140 6.89 15.48 9.11
C PRO A 140 5.75 14.96 9.98
N ILE A 141 5.19 15.80 10.86
CA ILE A 141 4.05 15.41 11.71
C ILE A 141 2.81 15.18 10.85
N ALA A 142 2.56 16.06 9.89
CA ALA A 142 1.43 15.93 8.97
C ALA A 142 1.58 14.68 8.08
N VAL A 143 2.79 14.40 7.60
CA VAL A 143 3.09 13.21 6.80
C VAL A 143 2.92 11.92 7.61
N ALA A 144 3.50 11.85 8.81
CA ALA A 144 3.37 10.69 9.70
C ALA A 144 1.91 10.38 10.01
N ARG A 145 1.11 11.43 10.30
CA ARG A 145 -0.33 11.28 10.51
C ARG A 145 -1.05 10.76 9.25
N GLN A 146 -0.72 11.30 8.07
CA GLN A 146 -1.36 10.89 6.82
C GLN A 146 -1.05 9.43 6.49
N LEU A 147 0.20 9.01 6.67
CA LEU A 147 0.65 7.65 6.39
C LEU A 147 0.32 6.65 7.50
N GLN A 148 -0.25 7.12 8.62
CA GLN A 148 -0.46 6.33 9.83
C GLN A 148 0.84 5.66 10.31
N MET A 149 1.96 6.38 10.25
CA MET A 149 3.27 5.92 10.69
C MET A 149 3.70 6.67 11.94
N ASN A 150 4.48 6.03 12.81
CA ASN A 150 5.15 6.74 13.90
C ASN A 150 6.11 7.79 13.32
N ILE A 151 6.15 8.97 13.94
CA ILE A 151 7.00 10.08 13.49
C ILE A 151 8.49 9.78 13.66
N ASP A 152 8.87 9.06 14.71
CA ASP A 152 10.28 8.72 14.98
C ASP A 152 10.79 7.75 13.91
N ASP A 153 10.01 6.71 13.61
CA ASP A 153 10.31 5.73 12.55
C ASP A 153 10.36 6.40 11.17
N LEU A 154 9.42 7.31 10.86
CA LEU A 154 9.46 8.08 9.62
C LEU A 154 10.73 8.93 9.52
N THR A 155 11.10 9.62 10.61
CA THR A 155 12.28 10.50 10.64
C THR A 155 13.56 9.69 10.46
N GLU A 156 13.66 8.53 11.10
CA GLU A 156 14.78 7.61 10.94
C GLU A 156 14.90 7.14 9.49
N PHE A 157 13.80 6.70 8.86
CA PHE A 157 13.82 6.26 7.48
C PHE A 157 14.27 7.37 6.50
N LEU A 158 13.74 8.58 6.69
CA LEU A 158 14.09 9.74 5.88
C LEU A 158 15.58 10.09 5.99
N ALA A 159 16.18 9.89 7.17
CA ALA A 159 17.61 10.09 7.41
C ALA A 159 18.48 8.99 6.77
N GLN A 160 18.08 7.72 6.89
CA GLN A 160 18.82 6.58 6.31
C GLN A 160 18.90 6.66 4.79
N THR A 161 17.83 7.14 4.15
CA THR A 161 17.78 7.23 2.69
C THR A 161 18.49 8.47 2.13
N ALA A 162 19.02 9.38 2.98
CA ALA A 162 19.53 10.70 2.59
C ALA A 162 21.00 10.69 2.13
N SER A 163 21.65 9.53 2.14
CA SER A 163 22.98 9.27 1.58
C SER A 163 22.90 8.77 0.15
#